data_AF-A0A2V9TT87-F1
#
_entry.id   AF-A0A2V9TT87-F1
#
_cell.length_a   1.000
_cell.length_b   1.000
_cell.length_c   1.000
_cell.angle_alpha   90.00
_cell.angle_beta   90.00
_cell.angle_gamma   90.00
#
_symmetry.space_group_name_H-M   'P 1'
#
loop_
_entity.id
_entity.type
_entity.pdbx_description
1 polymer ?
#
loop_
_entity_poly.entity_id
_entity_poly.type
_entity_poly.pdbx_seq_one_letter_code
_entity_poly.pdbx_strand_id
1 'polypeptide(L)'
;MALRLLSRSGKGVEVVTSAEVDSSPVLDSEVSGTIVSLRERFEAVRRREIHRVRGRLGNLSSDQEDVVESLSRGIIEKVLQAPVAMLLNAAAANHPAFIVETVRRIFNLRT
;
A
#
# COMPACT_ATOMS: atom_id res chain seq x y z
N MET A 1 9.89 15.10 3.21
CA MET A 1 8.87 16.12 2.87
C MET A 1 8.16 16.49 4.17
N ALA A 2 8.53 17.61 4.80
CA ALA A 2 8.03 17.99 6.13
C ALA A 2 6.67 18.69 6.00
N LEU A 3 5.63 18.14 6.63
CA LEU A 3 4.30 18.77 6.66
C LEU A 3 4.17 19.60 7.95
N ARG A 4 4.36 20.92 7.83
CA ARG A 4 3.99 21.90 8.85
C ARG A 4 2.47 21.94 8.99
N LEU A 5 1.94 21.67 10.17
CA LEU A 5 0.56 22.01 10.52
C LEU A 5 0.55 23.33 11.29
N LEU A 6 -0.20 24.30 10.75
CA LEU A 6 -0.36 25.65 11.29
C LEU A 6 -1.09 25.61 12.64
N SER A 7 -0.58 26.36 13.61
CA SER A 7 -1.28 26.66 14.87
C SER A 7 -2.08 27.96 14.73
N ARG A 8 -3.32 27.96 15.23
CA ARG A 8 -4.10 29.18 15.50
C ARG A 8 -4.89 29.04 16.81
N SER A 9 -4.80 30.10 17.61
CA SER A 9 -5.15 30.25 19.03
C SER A 9 -6.66 30.35 19.35
N GLY A 10 -7.06 29.89 20.54
CA GLY A 10 -8.28 30.35 21.22
C GLY A 10 -8.89 29.41 22.28
N LYS A 11 -8.49 29.55 23.55
CA LYS A 11 -9.17 29.13 24.80
C LYS A 11 -9.64 27.67 24.98
N GLY A 12 -8.89 26.94 25.80
CA GLY A 12 -9.41 26.01 26.84
C GLY A 12 -9.83 24.61 26.41
N VAL A 13 -8.88 23.68 26.30
CA VAL A 13 -8.92 22.28 26.80
C VAL A 13 -7.46 21.86 26.94
N GLU A 14 -7.04 21.45 28.14
CA GLU A 14 -5.75 20.80 28.35
C GLU A 14 -5.88 19.36 27.84
N VAL A 15 -5.63 19.16 26.55
CA VAL A 15 -5.45 17.82 25.99
C VAL A 15 -4.03 17.40 26.30
N VAL A 16 -3.95 16.36 27.13
CA VAL A 16 -2.75 15.60 27.46
C VAL A 16 -1.87 15.45 26.23
N THR A 17 -0.64 15.93 26.38
CA THR A 17 0.51 15.82 25.48
C THR A 17 0.39 14.72 24.43
N SER A 18 0.36 15.11 23.15
CA SER A 18 0.77 14.23 22.05
C SER A 18 2.17 13.73 22.37
N ALA A 19 2.28 12.47 22.78
CA ALA A 19 3.55 11.78 22.80
C ALA A 19 4.01 11.71 21.34
N GLU A 20 4.96 12.57 20.98
CA GLU A 20 5.77 12.40 19.78
C GLU A 20 6.65 11.17 20.04
N VAL A 21 6.06 10.00 19.82
CA VAL A 21 6.76 8.72 19.89
C VAL A 21 7.58 8.65 18.62
N ASP A 22 8.89 8.77 18.77
CA ASP A 22 9.88 8.68 17.70
C ASP A 22 9.79 7.26 17.10
N SER A 23 9.25 7.14 15.88
CA SER A 23 9.12 5.85 15.20
C SER A 23 10.50 5.27 14.94
N SER A 24 10.76 4.03 15.37
CA SER A 24 12.06 3.40 15.16
C SER A 24 12.32 3.21 13.65
N PRO A 25 13.51 3.59 13.12
CA PRO A 25 13.87 3.41 11.70
C PRO A 25 13.71 1.98 11.17
N VAL A 26 13.80 0.99 12.04
CA VAL A 26 13.60 -0.43 11.71
C VAL A 26 12.15 -0.68 11.30
N LEU A 27 11.19 -0.08 12.01
CA LEU A 27 9.76 -0.27 11.74
C LEU A 27 9.33 0.37 10.42
N ASP A 28 9.90 1.52 10.07
CA ASP A 28 9.67 2.18 8.78
C ASP A 28 10.18 1.33 7.60
N SER A 29 11.31 0.65 7.80
CA SER A 29 11.85 -0.31 6.83
C SER A 29 10.93 -1.53 6.66
N GLU A 30 10.40 -2.08 7.75
CA GLU A 30 9.47 -3.22 7.69
C GLU A 30 8.16 -2.87 6.97
N VAL A 31 7.61 -1.68 7.23
CA VAL A 31 6.42 -1.17 6.53
C VAL A 31 6.70 -1.03 5.05
N SER A 32 7.78 -0.35 4.68
CA SER A 32 8.16 -0.13 3.29
C SER A 32 8.41 -1.45 2.54
N GLY A 33 9.15 -2.38 3.16
CA GLY A 33 9.41 -3.71 2.61
C GLY A 33 8.13 -4.54 2.43
N THR A 34 7.15 -4.38 3.33
CA THR A 34 5.85 -5.04 3.21
C THR A 34 5.03 -4.46 2.06
N ILE A 35 5.05 -3.14 1.87
CA ILE A 35 4.39 -2.48 0.72
C ILE A 35 4.99 -2.98 -0.59
N VAL A 36 6.31 -3.06 -0.69
CA VAL A 36 7.00 -3.57 -1.89
C VAL A 36 6.57 -5.02 -2.18
N SER A 37 6.68 -5.90 -1.19
CA SER A 37 6.31 -7.31 -1.33
C SER A 37 4.85 -7.50 -1.73
N LEU A 38 3.95 -6.67 -1.18
CA LEU A 38 2.53 -6.67 -1.52
C LEU A 38 2.31 -6.27 -2.99
N ARG A 39 2.94 -5.17 -3.44
CA ARG A 39 2.86 -4.71 -4.83
C ARG A 39 3.39 -5.76 -5.81
N GLU A 40 4.52 -6.37 -5.49
CA GLU A 40 5.12 -7.44 -6.31
C GLU A 40 4.21 -8.66 -6.42
N ARG A 41 3.60 -9.10 -5.31
CA ARG A 41 2.66 -10.22 -5.32
C ARG A 41 1.47 -9.95 -6.23
N PHE A 42 0.86 -8.78 -6.12
CA PHE A 42 -0.31 -8.43 -6.94
C PHE A 42 0.05 -8.24 -8.42
N GLU A 43 1.22 -7.68 -8.72
CA GLU A 43 1.71 -7.59 -10.10
C GLU A 43 2.00 -8.99 -10.69
N ALA A 44 2.55 -9.92 -9.89
CA ALA A 44 2.75 -11.29 -10.32
C ALA A 44 1.41 -12.01 -10.64
N VAL A 45 0.38 -11.78 -9.81
CA VAL A 45 -0.98 -12.28 -10.08
C VAL A 45 -1.53 -11.68 -11.37
N ARG A 46 -1.45 -10.35 -11.54
CA ARG A 46 -1.91 -9.64 -12.74
C ARG A 46 -1.30 -10.22 -14.01
N ARG A 47 0.04 -10.32 -14.07
CA ARG A 47 0.76 -10.86 -15.23
C ARG A 47 0.36 -12.30 -15.53
N ARG A 48 0.24 -13.14 -14.50
CA ARG A 48 -0.18 -14.54 -14.65
C ARG A 48 -1.58 -14.63 -15.26
N GLU A 49 -2.52 -13.83 -14.79
CA GLU A 49 -3.89 -13.86 -15.27
C GLU A 49 -4.01 -13.33 -16.71
N ILE A 50 -3.32 -12.24 -17.05
CA ILE A 50 -3.25 -11.73 -18.43
C ILE A 50 -2.67 -12.81 -19.36
N HIS A 51 -1.55 -13.41 -18.98
CA HIS A 51 -0.93 -14.47 -19.79
C HIS A 51 -1.87 -15.68 -19.95
N ARG A 52 -2.55 -16.10 -18.89
CA ARG A 52 -3.49 -17.23 -18.90
C ARG A 52 -4.66 -17.02 -19.86
N VAL A 53 -5.17 -15.79 -19.99
CA VAL A 53 -6.33 -15.50 -20.85
C VAL A 53 -5.96 -15.01 -22.25
N ARG A 54 -4.69 -14.63 -22.50
CA ARG A 54 -4.25 -14.03 -23.77
C ARG A 54 -4.69 -14.82 -25.00
N GLY A 55 -4.49 -16.14 -25.01
CA GLY A 55 -4.90 -17.00 -26.13
C GLY A 55 -6.41 -17.05 -26.38
N ARG A 56 -7.23 -16.70 -25.37
CA ARG A 56 -8.70 -16.66 -25.48
C ARG A 56 -9.24 -15.31 -25.96
N LEU A 57 -8.42 -14.26 -25.97
CA LEU A 57 -8.83 -12.91 -26.40
C LEU A 57 -8.77 -12.73 -27.94
N GLY A 58 -8.22 -13.72 -28.66
CA GLY A 58 -8.03 -13.63 -30.11
C GLY A 58 -6.90 -12.68 -30.49
N ASN A 59 -6.90 -12.22 -31.75
CA ASN A 59 -5.91 -11.26 -32.23
C ASN A 59 -6.35 -9.84 -31.86
N LEU A 60 -5.74 -9.29 -30.81
CA LEU A 60 -5.90 -7.89 -30.43
C LEU A 60 -4.93 -7.00 -31.22
N SER A 61 -5.32 -5.77 -31.51
CA SER A 61 -4.37 -4.73 -31.95
C SER A 61 -3.48 -4.28 -30.79
N SER A 62 -2.35 -3.63 -31.08
CA SER A 62 -1.46 -3.06 -30.05
C SER A 62 -2.22 -2.15 -29.08
N ASP A 63 -3.07 -1.25 -29.61
CA ASP A 63 -3.86 -0.34 -28.78
C ASP A 63 -4.84 -1.10 -27.86
N GLN A 64 -5.42 -2.20 -28.33
CA GLN A 64 -6.30 -3.04 -27.53
C GLN A 64 -5.53 -3.81 -26.44
N GLU A 65 -4.33 -4.30 -26.74
CA GLU A 65 -3.44 -4.90 -25.73
C GLU A 65 -3.11 -3.89 -24.63
N ASP A 66 -2.77 -2.66 -25.00
CA ASP A 66 -2.46 -1.58 -24.05
C ASP A 66 -3.67 -1.20 -23.18
N VAL A 67 -4.88 -1.18 -23.75
CA VAL A 67 -6.12 -0.95 -22.98
C VAL A 67 -6.34 -2.05 -21.94
N VAL A 68 -6.12 -3.32 -22.30
CA VAL A 68 -6.26 -4.46 -21.36
C VAL A 68 -5.20 -4.39 -20.26
N GLU A 69 -3.94 -4.09 -20.60
CA GLU A 69 -2.85 -3.89 -19.65
C GLU A 69 -3.17 -2.74 -18.68
N SER A 70 -3.61 -1.60 -19.21
CA SER A 70 -3.98 -0.41 -18.43
C SER A 70 -5.16 -0.70 -17.49
N LEU A 71 -6.22 -1.33 -17.99
CA LEU A 71 -7.37 -1.74 -17.20
C LEU A 71 -6.96 -2.65 -16.04
N SER A 72 -6.17 -3.68 -16.32
CA SER A 72 -5.72 -4.64 -15.31
C SER A 72 -4.86 -3.97 -14.24
N ARG A 73 -3.99 -3.03 -14.62
CA ARG A 73 -3.18 -2.24 -13.68
C ARG A 73 -4.05 -1.33 -12.82
N GLY A 74 -5.06 -0.70 -13.41
CA GLY A 74 -6.02 0.14 -12.70
C GLY A 74 -6.79 -0.63 -11.62
N ILE A 75 -7.22 -1.86 -11.91
CA ILE A 75 -7.88 -2.73 -10.93
C ILE A 75 -6.93 -3.03 -9.76
N ILE A 76 -5.69 -3.41 -10.05
CA ILE A 76 -4.70 -3.73 -9.02
C ILE A 76 -4.40 -2.52 -8.13
N GLU A 77 -4.21 -1.33 -8.71
CA GLU A 77 -3.96 -0.12 -7.92
C GLU A 77 -5.14 0.21 -7.00
N LYS A 78 -6.38 0.01 -7.46
CA LYS A 78 -7.58 0.19 -6.63
C LYS A 78 -7.66 -0.79 -5.46
N VAL A 79 -7.29 -2.06 -5.69
CA VAL A 79 -7.24 -3.07 -4.63
C VAL A 79 -6.12 -2.75 -3.63
N LEU A 80 -4.96 -2.31 -4.11
CA LEU A 80 -3.79 -1.99 -3.27
C LEU A 80 -3.98 -0.71 -2.43
N GLN A 81 -4.86 0.21 -2.84
CA GLN A 81 -5.08 1.47 -2.14
C GLN A 81 -5.38 1.27 -0.65
N ALA A 82 -6.32 0.38 -0.31
CA ALA A 82 -6.73 0.14 1.07
C ALA A 82 -5.62 -0.49 1.96
N PRO A 83 -5.00 -1.63 1.60
CA PRO A 83 -3.95 -2.23 2.43
C PRO A 83 -2.69 -1.36 2.53
N VAL A 84 -2.33 -0.62 1.47
CA VAL A 84 -1.21 0.34 1.55
C VAL A 84 -1.53 1.48 2.52
N ALA A 85 -2.75 2.04 2.46
CA ALA A 85 -3.17 3.07 3.41
C ALA A 85 -3.16 2.56 4.86
N MET A 86 -3.60 1.31 5.11
CA MET A 86 -3.53 0.69 6.44
C MET A 86 -2.10 0.61 6.97
N LEU A 87 -1.14 0.19 6.13
CA LEU A 87 0.28 0.10 6.51
C LEU A 87 0.88 1.48 6.82
N LEU A 88 0.60 2.49 5.99
CA LEU A 88 1.08 3.86 6.19
C LEU A 88 0.50 4.50 7.46
N ASN A 89 -0.79 4.29 7.71
CA ASN A 89 -1.45 4.78 8.93
C ASN A 89 -0.88 4.09 10.18
N ALA A 90 -0.53 2.81 10.10
CA ALA A 90 0.06 2.08 11.22
C ALA A 90 1.48 2.57 11.56
N ALA A 91 2.26 2.96 10.55
CA ALA A 91 3.55 3.62 10.75
C ALA A 91 3.38 4.96 11.46
N ALA A 92 2.44 5.79 11.00
CA ALA A 92 2.15 7.09 11.61
C ALA A 92 1.60 6.99 13.05
N ALA A 93 0.94 5.89 13.39
CA ALA A 93 0.36 5.64 14.72
C ALA A 93 1.33 4.94 15.69
N ASN A 94 2.60 4.70 15.32
CA ASN A 94 3.61 4.04 16.16
C ASN A 94 3.26 2.62 16.65
N HIS A 95 2.36 1.92 15.95
CA HIS A 95 2.03 0.52 16.21
C HIS A 95 2.08 -0.36 14.93
N PRO A 96 3.14 -0.27 14.10
CA PRO A 96 3.14 -0.93 12.79
C PRO A 96 3.29 -2.45 12.85
N ALA A 97 3.92 -3.01 13.88
CA ALA A 97 4.29 -4.43 13.93
C ALA A 97 3.11 -5.39 13.73
N PHE A 98 2.00 -5.17 14.44
CA PHE A 98 0.81 -6.03 14.33
C PHE A 98 0.16 -5.94 12.94
N ILE A 99 0.08 -4.74 12.36
CA ILE A 99 -0.52 -4.52 11.04
C ILE A 99 0.37 -5.08 9.94
N VAL A 100 1.69 -4.87 10.02
CA VAL A 100 2.68 -5.46 9.12
C VAL A 100 2.54 -6.98 9.09
N GLU A 101 2.54 -7.63 10.25
CA GLU A 101 2.40 -9.09 10.35
C GLU A 101 1.05 -9.58 9.83
N THR A 102 -0.03 -8.87 10.14
CA THR A 102 -1.38 -9.20 9.65
C THR A 102 -1.45 -9.15 8.13
N VAL A 103 -0.93 -8.09 7.51
CA VAL A 103 -0.92 -7.95 6.04
C VAL A 103 -0.03 -9.02 5.41
N ARG A 104 1.15 -9.30 5.98
CA ARG A 104 2.04 -10.37 5.52
C ARG A 104 1.35 -11.73 5.54
N ARG A 105 0.56 -12.04 6.58
CA ARG A 105 -0.19 -13.31 6.66
C ARG A 105 -1.35 -13.39 5.69
N ILE A 106 -2.23 -12.38 5.65
CA ILE A 106 -3.40 -12.34 4.76
C ILE A 106 -2.96 -12.52 3.30
N PHE A 107 -1.89 -11.84 2.91
CA PHE A 107 -1.37 -11.89 1.56
C PHE A 107 -0.15 -12.79 1.42
N ASN A 108 0.12 -13.70 2.37
CA ASN A 108 1.26 -14.64 2.37
C ASN A 108 2.50 -14.07 1.65
N LEU A 109 2.99 -12.93 2.16
CA LEU A 109 4.12 -12.20 1.60
C LEU A 109 5.41 -12.83 2.11
N ARG A 110 6.43 -12.91 1.26
CA ARG A 110 7.75 -13.38 1.66
C ARG A 110 8.47 -12.23 2.39
N THR A 111 9.02 -12.54 3.56
CA THR A 111 9.94 -11.70 4.34
C THR A 111 11.34 -11.73 3.76
#